data_AF-M7ULN8-F1
#
_entry.id   AF-M7ULN8-F1
#
_cell.length_a   1.000
_cell.length_b   1.000
_cell.length_c   1.000
_cell.angle_alpha   90.00
_cell.angle_beta   90.00
_cell.angle_gamma   90.00
#
_symmetry.space_group_name_H-M   'P 1'
#
loop_
_entity.id
_entity.type
_entity.pdbx_description
1 polymer ?
#
loop_
_entity_poly.entity_id
_entity_poly.type
_entity_poly.pdbx_seq_one_letter_code
_entity_poly.pdbx_strand_id
1 'polypeptide(L)'
;MSSRFWSHSPYDEEEMNEPTQQQQSSNRSRQSRPGPWASEPLSSEERVRRADLFNEDRQSEARAAGEAYEQAQVQARAAYEVYIQAQSETGAACEAYKQAQSEAGAAYEAYDQAQSKARTAQGAFNQAQLDFYNETWYQEAPPASSGNPEFFQGSTQSKSAKQKKQEEKAQRAADKKHRQEARRAAEEEARKEKKRFENMTPWEYAKQWSESDRAAYGNAFDDFSASATAFIKDNTQEFPRLKKHGCARQNCVRGEILGVCHHEVELTLRGSGAFDEKMMKKERLRWHPDRWTGKGDLQTKANELFQLIQRIIDGDVNA
;
A
#
# COMPACT_ATOMS: atom_id res chain seq x y z
N MET A 1 13.66 -33.61 -54.08
CA MET A 1 12.63 -32.55 -54.27
C MET A 1 12.66 -31.65 -53.04
N SER A 2 12.77 -30.33 -53.27
CA SER A 2 12.68 -29.20 -52.34
C SER A 2 13.68 -29.10 -51.17
N SER A 3 14.81 -28.46 -51.46
CA SER A 3 15.63 -27.71 -50.50
C SER A 3 15.14 -26.26 -50.47
N ARG A 4 14.91 -25.68 -49.28
CA ARG A 4 14.58 -24.24 -49.13
C ARG A 4 15.77 -23.48 -48.55
N PHE A 5 16.34 -22.69 -49.46
CA PHE A 5 17.19 -21.52 -49.27
C PHE A 5 16.62 -20.51 -48.27
N TRP A 6 17.46 -20.00 -47.37
CA TRP A 6 17.37 -18.64 -46.83
C TRP A 6 18.76 -18.03 -46.88
N SER A 7 18.96 -17.11 -47.83
CA SER A 7 20.17 -16.31 -47.99
C SER A 7 20.09 -15.09 -47.06
N HIS A 8 21.17 -14.85 -46.31
CA HIS A 8 21.45 -13.58 -45.67
C HIS A 8 21.84 -12.52 -46.72
N SER A 9 21.34 -11.30 -46.54
CA SER A 9 21.80 -10.09 -47.23
C SER A 9 22.31 -9.10 -46.18
N PRO A 10 23.55 -8.60 -46.28
CA PRO A 10 24.06 -7.50 -45.47
C PRO A 10 24.15 -6.19 -46.28
N TYR A 11 24.33 -5.09 -45.54
CA TYR A 11 24.49 -3.67 -45.93
C TYR A 11 23.21 -2.85 -46.04
N ASP A 12 23.06 -1.88 -45.12
CA ASP A 12 23.32 -0.50 -45.49
C ASP A 12 23.87 0.29 -44.27
N GLU A 13 24.97 0.98 -44.52
CA GLU A 13 25.61 1.97 -43.66
C GLU A 13 24.85 3.29 -43.84
N GLU A 14 24.13 3.76 -42.81
CA GLU A 14 23.67 5.16 -42.77
C GLU A 14 24.55 6.00 -41.84
N GLU A 15 25.50 6.61 -42.52
CA GLU A 15 26.23 7.85 -42.27
C GLU A 15 25.33 8.94 -41.64
N MET A 16 25.39 9.13 -40.32
CA MET A 16 24.79 10.31 -39.66
C MET A 16 25.78 11.49 -39.66
N ASN A 17 25.48 12.41 -40.58
CA ASN A 17 26.07 13.74 -40.73
C ASN A 17 25.60 14.74 -39.65
N GLU A 18 26.42 15.77 -39.49
CA GLU A 18 26.42 16.89 -38.53
C GLU A 18 25.09 17.64 -38.25
N PRO A 19 25.01 18.36 -37.11
CA PRO A 19 23.87 19.21 -36.78
C PRO A 19 24.01 20.61 -37.40
N THR A 20 23.21 20.90 -38.43
CA THR A 20 23.08 22.24 -39.01
C THR A 20 22.15 23.11 -38.15
N GLN A 21 22.71 24.20 -37.64
CA GLN A 21 21.97 25.38 -37.16
C GLN A 21 20.99 25.87 -38.22
N GLN A 22 19.69 25.89 -37.91
CA GLN A 22 18.78 26.82 -38.57
C GLN A 22 17.65 27.27 -37.63
N GLN A 23 17.95 28.41 -37.01
CA GLN A 23 17.07 29.57 -36.82
C GLN A 23 15.69 29.44 -37.51
N GLN A 24 14.65 29.13 -36.73
CA GLN A 24 13.28 29.51 -37.06
C GLN A 24 12.61 30.13 -35.84
N SER A 25 12.64 31.46 -35.85
CA SER A 25 11.81 32.36 -35.07
C SER A 25 10.33 32.01 -35.24
N SER A 26 9.76 31.34 -34.24
CA SER A 26 8.31 31.23 -34.08
C SER A 26 7.87 32.17 -32.96
N ASN A 27 7.38 33.34 -33.37
CA ASN A 27 6.55 34.22 -32.55
C ASN A 27 5.25 33.49 -32.20
N ARG A 28 5.29 32.65 -31.15
CA ARG A 28 4.09 32.28 -30.40
C ARG A 28 4.05 33.13 -29.15
N SER A 29 3.15 34.11 -29.19
CA SER A 29 2.62 34.82 -28.05
C SER A 29 2.28 33.81 -26.94
N ARG A 30 3.22 33.66 -26.00
CA ARG A 30 2.99 32.98 -24.74
C ARG A 30 2.14 33.92 -23.92
N GLN A 31 0.83 33.67 -23.91
CA GLN A 31 -0.01 34.06 -22.79
C GLN A 31 0.54 33.32 -21.57
N SER A 32 1.43 33.99 -20.84
CA SER A 32 1.90 33.58 -19.54
C SER A 32 0.68 33.43 -18.64
N ARG A 33 0.25 32.19 -18.42
CA ARG A 33 -0.69 31.89 -17.35
C ARG A 33 -0.06 32.39 -16.05
N PRO A 34 -0.73 33.26 -15.29
CA PRO A 34 -0.23 33.66 -13.98
C PRO A 34 -0.10 32.39 -13.14
N GLY A 35 1.07 32.19 -12.53
CA GLY A 35 1.25 31.10 -11.58
C GLY A 35 0.27 31.23 -10.40
N PRO A 36 0.07 30.19 -9.59
CA PRO A 36 -0.87 30.18 -8.45
C PRO A 36 -0.54 31.21 -7.34
N TRP A 37 0.53 32.00 -7.52
CA TRP A 37 0.98 33.07 -6.63
C TRP A 37 0.85 34.46 -7.25
N ALA A 38 0.26 34.58 -8.43
CA ALA A 38 -0.05 35.87 -8.99
C ALA A 38 -1.23 36.44 -8.20
N SER A 39 -0.92 37.43 -7.34
CA SER A 39 -1.90 38.20 -6.60
C SER A 39 -3.09 38.52 -7.51
N GLU A 40 -4.29 38.12 -7.09
CA GLU A 40 -5.50 38.46 -7.84
C GLU A 40 -5.48 39.96 -8.16
N PRO A 41 -5.73 40.34 -9.42
CA PRO A 41 -5.72 41.74 -9.79
C PRO A 41 -6.75 42.47 -8.93
N LEU A 42 -6.26 43.41 -8.11
CA LEU A 42 -7.07 44.19 -7.17
C LEU A 42 -8.32 44.72 -7.88
N SER A 43 -9.47 44.51 -7.24
CA SER A 43 -10.75 45.01 -7.74
C SER A 43 -10.66 46.52 -7.98
N SER A 44 -11.48 47.02 -8.91
CA SER A 44 -11.53 48.45 -9.23
C SER A 44 -11.84 49.30 -8.01
N GLU A 45 -12.67 48.79 -7.09
CA GLU A 45 -13.06 49.46 -5.84
C GLU A 45 -11.89 49.54 -4.85
N GLU A 46 -11.12 48.46 -4.69
CA GLU A 46 -9.94 48.42 -3.82
C GLU A 46 -8.84 49.38 -4.30
N ARG A 47 -8.72 49.54 -5.63
CA ARG A 47 -7.77 50.46 -6.27
C ARG A 47 -8.08 51.93 -5.97
N VAL A 48 -9.35 52.32 -6.03
CA VAL A 48 -9.79 53.68 -5.69
C VAL A 48 -9.60 53.94 -4.20
N ARG A 49 -9.99 52.98 -3.34
CA ARG A 49 -9.78 53.08 -1.90
C ARG A 49 -8.31 53.31 -1.54
N ARG A 50 -7.38 52.58 -2.18
CA ARG A 50 -5.93 52.77 -1.97
C ARG A 50 -5.36 54.07 -2.53
N ALA A 51 -6.00 54.66 -3.54
CA ALA A 51 -5.56 55.94 -4.11
C ALA A 51 -5.84 57.13 -3.18
N ASP A 52 -6.90 57.02 -2.36
CA ASP A 52 -7.33 58.07 -1.42
C ASP A 52 -6.68 57.96 -0.03
N LEU A 53 -5.84 56.94 0.22
CA LEU A 53 -5.16 56.76 1.50
C LEU A 53 -4.04 57.79 1.70
N PHE A 54 -4.05 58.43 2.87
CA PHE A 54 -2.96 59.29 3.33
C PHE A 54 -1.63 58.50 3.38
N ASN A 55 -0.51 59.21 3.24
CA ASN A 55 0.82 58.59 3.19
C ASN A 55 1.14 57.77 4.45
N GLU A 56 0.61 58.18 5.61
CA GLU A 56 0.77 57.48 6.88
C GLU A 56 0.06 56.12 6.90
N ASP A 57 -1.16 56.04 6.36
CA ASP A 57 -1.91 54.79 6.25
C ASP A 57 -1.16 53.80 5.33
N ARG A 58 -0.65 54.26 4.19
CA ARG A 58 0.17 53.43 3.28
C ARG A 58 1.43 52.89 3.96
N GLN A 59 2.09 53.69 4.81
CA GLN A 59 3.26 53.25 5.56
C GLN A 59 2.90 52.29 6.70
N SER A 60 1.73 52.43 7.32
CA SER A 60 1.23 51.47 8.32
C SER A 60 0.89 50.11 7.68
N GLU A 61 0.24 50.12 6.52
CA GLU A 61 -0.10 48.91 5.77
C GLU A 61 1.17 48.18 5.27
N ALA A 62 2.17 48.92 4.79
CA ALA A 62 3.45 48.35 4.39
C ALA A 62 4.21 47.70 5.57
N ARG A 63 4.16 48.32 6.76
CA ARG A 63 4.76 47.74 7.98
C ARG A 63 4.03 46.49 8.44
N ALA A 64 2.70 46.53 8.51
CA ALA A 64 1.88 45.37 8.84
C ALA A 64 2.10 44.21 7.85
N ALA A 65 2.21 44.50 6.55
CA ALA A 65 2.54 43.50 5.55
C ALA A 65 3.94 42.90 5.74
N GLY A 66 4.92 43.72 6.13
CA GLY A 66 6.28 43.28 6.48
C GLY A 66 6.30 42.37 7.71
N GLU A 67 5.62 42.77 8.78
CA GLU A 67 5.50 41.97 10.01
C GLU A 67 4.77 40.65 9.76
N ALA A 68 3.68 40.65 8.98
CA ALA A 68 2.96 39.45 8.59
C ALA A 68 3.85 38.49 7.77
N TYR A 69 4.66 39.02 6.86
CA TYR A 69 5.61 38.23 6.09
C TYR A 69 6.70 37.61 6.97
N GLU A 70 7.26 38.37 7.92
CA GLU A 70 8.25 37.88 8.87
C GLU A 70 7.65 36.80 9.78
N GLN A 71 6.43 37.01 10.29
CA GLN A 71 5.72 36.02 11.09
C GLN A 71 5.44 34.73 10.29
N ALA A 72 5.06 34.85 9.03
CA ALA A 72 4.87 33.70 8.14
C ALA A 72 6.18 32.93 7.93
N GLN A 73 7.33 33.61 7.79
CA GLN A 73 8.63 32.95 7.71
C GLN A 73 8.99 32.20 9.01
N VAL A 74 8.72 32.78 10.17
CA VAL A 74 8.97 32.12 11.47
C VAL A 74 8.11 30.86 11.59
N GLN A 75 6.83 30.94 11.23
CA GLN A 75 5.92 29.78 11.22
C GLN A 75 6.39 28.70 10.24
N ALA A 76 6.85 29.08 9.05
CA ALA A 76 7.37 28.13 8.07
C ALA A 76 8.62 27.39 8.59
N ARG A 77 9.54 28.10 9.27
CA ARG A 77 10.72 27.47 9.90
C ARG A 77 10.31 26.52 11.03
N ALA A 78 9.42 26.94 11.91
CA ALA A 78 8.92 26.09 13.00
C ALA A 78 8.23 24.83 12.46
N ALA A 79 7.42 24.94 11.40
CA ALA A 79 6.80 23.80 10.75
C ALA A 79 7.84 22.84 10.14
N TYR A 80 8.91 23.38 9.56
CA TYR A 80 10.00 22.57 9.01
C TYR A 80 10.80 21.84 10.11
N GLU A 81 11.02 22.47 11.26
CA GLU A 81 11.66 21.82 12.42
C GLU A 81 10.82 20.66 12.96
N VAL A 82 9.49 20.84 13.07
CA VAL A 82 8.56 19.76 13.45
C VAL A 82 8.61 18.61 12.45
N TYR A 83 8.72 18.90 11.16
CA TYR A 83 8.86 17.87 10.12
C TYR A 83 10.15 17.05 10.27
N ILE A 84 11.29 17.71 10.53
CA ILE A 84 12.57 17.04 10.78
C ILE A 84 12.47 16.15 12.03
N GLN A 85 11.87 16.66 13.10
CA GLN A 85 11.67 15.91 14.32
C GLN A 85 10.83 14.64 14.08
N ALA A 86 9.71 14.76 13.36
CA ALA A 86 8.86 13.62 13.00
C ALA A 86 9.61 12.58 12.14
N GLN A 87 10.45 13.01 11.19
CA GLN A 87 11.31 12.10 10.43
C GLN A 87 12.29 11.34 11.34
N SER A 88 12.89 12.00 12.32
CA SER A 88 13.82 11.35 13.25
C SER A 88 13.12 10.29 14.11
N GLU A 89 11.90 10.57 14.57
CA GLU A 89 11.09 9.65 15.37
C GLU A 89 10.64 8.42 14.56
N THR A 90 10.26 8.61 13.29
CA THR A 90 9.97 7.48 12.39
C THR A 90 11.20 6.61 12.13
N GLY A 91 12.38 7.22 12.04
CA GLY A 91 13.66 6.50 11.98
C GLY A 91 13.89 5.64 13.22
N ALA A 92 13.73 6.23 14.41
CA ALA A 92 13.87 5.53 15.69
C ALA A 92 12.86 4.37 15.84
N ALA A 93 11.61 4.57 15.42
CA ALA A 93 10.59 3.52 15.43
C ALA A 93 10.96 2.34 14.50
N CYS A 94 11.55 2.62 13.34
CA CYS A 94 12.00 1.60 12.40
C CYS A 94 13.17 0.77 12.98
N GLU A 95 14.10 1.41 13.70
CA GLU A 95 15.18 0.72 14.40
C GLU A 95 14.65 -0.15 15.56
N ALA A 96 13.73 0.38 16.36
CA ALA A 96 13.09 -0.38 17.45
C ALA A 96 12.36 -1.62 16.90
N TYR A 97 11.69 -1.51 15.75
CA TYR A 97 11.05 -2.64 15.09
C TYR A 97 12.06 -3.71 14.64
N LYS A 98 13.18 -3.31 14.05
CA LYS A 98 14.26 -4.25 13.67
C LYS A 98 14.84 -4.96 14.90
N GLN A 99 15.02 -4.24 16.00
CA GLN A 99 15.49 -4.82 17.26
C GLN A 99 14.49 -5.87 17.79
N ALA A 100 13.21 -5.53 17.85
CA ALA A 100 12.16 -6.46 18.29
C ALA A 100 12.10 -7.73 17.43
N GLN A 101 12.29 -7.62 16.10
CA GLN A 101 12.40 -8.79 15.22
C GLN A 101 13.61 -9.67 15.56
N SER A 102 14.76 -9.06 15.86
CA SER A 102 15.96 -9.82 16.23
C SER A 102 15.80 -10.57 17.55
N GLU A 103 15.15 -9.94 18.53
CA GLU A 103 14.84 -10.55 19.84
C GLU A 103 13.83 -11.70 19.69
N ALA A 104 12.80 -11.51 18.86
CA ALA A 104 11.85 -12.58 18.54
C ALA A 104 12.54 -13.77 17.85
N GLY A 105 13.49 -13.51 16.95
CA GLY A 105 14.32 -14.55 16.33
C GLY A 105 15.15 -15.32 17.37
N ALA A 106 15.83 -14.61 18.27
CA ALA A 106 16.60 -15.23 19.34
C ALA A 106 15.74 -16.07 20.29
N ALA A 107 14.52 -15.60 20.62
CA ALA A 107 13.57 -16.36 21.43
C ALA A 107 13.14 -17.66 20.74
N TYR A 108 12.93 -17.62 19.43
CA TYR A 108 12.58 -18.82 18.64
C TYR A 108 13.73 -19.84 18.60
N GLU A 109 14.97 -19.38 18.43
CA GLU A 109 16.16 -20.26 18.49
C GLU A 109 16.34 -20.90 19.88
N ALA A 110 16.12 -20.13 20.94
CA ALA A 110 16.17 -20.65 22.31
C ALA A 110 15.10 -21.73 22.55
N TYR A 111 13.88 -21.52 22.01
CA TYR A 111 12.80 -22.50 22.06
C TYR A 111 13.15 -23.80 21.33
N ASP A 112 13.71 -23.72 20.11
CA ASP A 112 14.12 -24.90 19.35
C ASP A 112 15.26 -25.66 20.07
N GLN A 113 16.21 -24.92 20.67
CA GLN A 113 17.26 -25.52 21.48
C GLN A 113 16.68 -26.24 22.70
N ALA A 114 15.72 -25.65 23.40
CA ALA A 114 15.04 -26.28 24.54
C ALA A 114 14.29 -27.56 24.11
N GLN A 115 13.58 -27.52 22.98
CA GLN A 115 12.92 -28.70 22.43
C GLN A 115 13.91 -29.83 22.07
N SER A 116 15.06 -29.48 21.49
CA SER A 116 16.07 -30.50 21.15
C SER A 116 16.61 -31.18 22.41
N LYS A 117 16.91 -30.41 23.47
CA LYS A 117 17.35 -30.94 24.77
C LYS A 117 16.28 -31.84 25.40
N ALA A 118 15.01 -31.45 25.33
CA ALA A 118 13.91 -32.25 25.83
C ALA A 118 13.81 -33.61 25.12
N ARG A 119 13.96 -33.63 23.78
CA ARG A 119 13.99 -34.88 22.99
C ARG A 119 15.17 -35.76 23.36
N THR A 120 16.37 -35.19 23.57
CA THR A 120 17.55 -35.95 24.02
C THR A 120 17.34 -36.55 25.40
N ALA A 121 16.79 -35.77 26.35
CA ALA A 121 16.50 -36.26 27.70
C ALA A 121 15.47 -37.40 27.69
N GLN A 122 14.42 -37.28 26.87
CA GLN A 122 13.43 -38.34 26.70
C GLN A 122 14.04 -39.61 26.10
N GLY A 123 14.95 -39.47 25.12
CA GLY A 123 15.70 -40.60 24.57
C GLY A 123 16.57 -41.30 25.62
N ALA A 124 17.28 -40.54 26.45
CA ALA A 124 18.09 -41.09 27.54
C ALA A 124 17.23 -41.80 28.61
N PHE A 125 16.07 -41.25 28.94
CA PHE A 125 15.11 -41.89 29.84
C PHE A 125 14.62 -43.23 29.30
N ASN A 126 14.21 -43.28 28.03
CA ASN A 126 13.76 -44.52 27.38
C ASN A 126 14.89 -45.57 27.34
N GLN A 127 16.13 -45.15 27.07
CA GLN A 127 17.28 -46.04 27.09
C GLN A 127 17.52 -46.63 28.49
N ALA A 128 17.52 -45.78 29.53
CA ALA A 128 17.69 -46.24 30.90
C ALA A 128 16.58 -47.21 31.34
N GLN A 129 15.34 -47.01 30.86
CA GLN A 129 14.24 -47.92 31.13
C GLN A 129 14.45 -49.30 30.48
N LEU A 130 14.97 -49.33 29.25
CA LEU A 130 15.33 -50.58 28.57
C LEU A 130 16.49 -51.30 29.26
N ASP A 131 17.52 -50.56 29.67
CA ASP A 131 18.68 -51.12 30.38
C ASP A 131 18.23 -51.75 31.70
N PHE A 132 17.37 -51.08 32.47
CA PHE A 132 16.77 -51.62 33.69
C PHE A 132 15.96 -52.90 33.44
N TYR A 133 15.19 -52.95 32.36
CA TYR A 133 14.42 -54.15 31.99
C TYR A 133 15.35 -55.30 31.59
N ASN A 134 16.42 -55.03 30.83
CA ASN A 134 17.37 -56.07 30.43
C ASN A 134 18.19 -56.61 31.62
N GLU A 135 18.55 -55.77 32.58
CA GLU A 135 19.33 -56.16 33.76
C GLU A 135 18.51 -57.01 34.76
N THR A 136 17.20 -56.76 34.86
CA THR A 136 16.30 -57.54 35.72
C THR A 136 15.92 -58.91 35.15
N TRP A 137 15.93 -59.09 33.82
CA TRP A 137 15.59 -60.36 33.17
C TRP A 137 16.74 -61.37 33.04
N TYR A 138 18.00 -60.97 33.27
CA TYR A 138 19.17 -61.86 33.18
C TYR A 138 19.62 -62.49 34.51
N GLN A 139 18.90 -62.28 35.63
CA GLN A 139 19.21 -62.95 36.90
C GLN A 139 18.58 -64.34 37.08
N GLU A 140 17.72 -64.79 36.17
CA GLU A 140 17.24 -66.18 36.15
C GLU A 140 17.48 -66.80 34.77
N ALA A 141 18.69 -67.35 34.56
CA ALA A 141 18.91 -68.35 33.52
C ALA A 141 19.51 -69.62 34.14
N PRO A 142 18.87 -70.79 33.99
CA PRO A 142 19.51 -72.09 34.24
C PRO A 142 20.59 -72.37 33.17
N PRO A 143 21.56 -73.26 33.45
CA PRO A 143 22.74 -73.37 32.59
C PRO A 143 22.51 -74.21 31.33
N ALA A 144 23.17 -73.73 30.28
CA ALA A 144 23.75 -74.45 29.14
C ALA A 144 22.80 -75.18 28.16
N SER A 145 22.80 -74.70 26.91
CA SER A 145 22.72 -75.58 25.75
C SER A 145 23.44 -74.95 24.55
N SER A 146 24.15 -75.82 23.86
CA SER A 146 25.17 -75.62 22.84
C SER A 146 24.64 -75.15 21.49
N GLY A 147 25.41 -74.25 20.85
CA GLY A 147 25.85 -74.42 19.48
C GLY A 147 24.93 -73.93 18.35
N ASN A 148 25.30 -72.79 17.75
CA ASN A 148 25.28 -72.66 16.29
C ASN A 148 26.17 -71.49 15.79
N PRO A 149 27.22 -71.73 14.99
CA PRO A 149 28.03 -70.67 14.39
C PRO A 149 27.57 -70.40 12.95
N GLU A 150 26.55 -69.57 12.77
CA GLU A 150 26.11 -69.08 11.45
C GLU A 150 25.97 -67.55 11.42
N PHE A 151 26.79 -66.84 12.19
CA PHE A 151 26.68 -65.39 12.39
C PHE A 151 27.49 -64.53 11.37
N PHE A 152 28.06 -65.11 10.31
CA PHE A 152 28.95 -64.37 9.40
C PHE A 152 28.78 -64.73 7.93
N GLN A 153 27.57 -64.60 7.37
CA GLN A 153 27.41 -64.55 5.91
C GLN A 153 26.41 -63.45 5.52
N GLY A 154 26.93 -62.25 5.36
CA GLY A 154 26.15 -61.11 4.92
C GLY A 154 26.90 -59.79 5.06
N SER A 155 28.18 -59.74 4.68
CA SER A 155 28.91 -58.47 4.61
C SER A 155 28.37 -57.65 3.43
N THR A 156 27.26 -56.95 3.65
CA THR A 156 26.94 -55.77 2.83
C THR A 156 28.11 -54.83 2.99
N GLN A 157 28.92 -54.65 1.94
CA GLN A 157 30.14 -53.85 1.95
C GLN A 157 29.89 -52.52 2.65
N SER A 158 30.39 -52.39 3.87
CA SER A 158 30.29 -51.16 4.65
C SER A 158 31.13 -50.10 3.95
N LYS A 159 30.46 -49.12 3.31
CA LYS A 159 31.08 -47.94 2.69
C LYS A 159 32.16 -47.39 3.62
N SER A 160 33.37 -47.15 3.09
CA SER A 160 34.49 -46.65 3.90
C SER A 160 34.13 -45.31 4.56
N ALA A 161 34.68 -45.02 5.74
CA ALA A 161 34.44 -43.76 6.44
C ALA A 161 34.71 -42.51 5.57
N LYS A 162 35.66 -42.63 4.62
CA LYS A 162 35.98 -41.59 3.64
C LYS A 162 34.86 -41.37 2.62
N GLN A 163 34.21 -42.44 2.14
CA GLN A 163 33.05 -42.36 1.25
C GLN A 163 31.83 -41.75 1.94
N LYS A 164 31.53 -42.16 3.19
CA LYS A 164 30.42 -41.59 3.97
C LYS A 164 30.58 -40.08 4.19
N LYS A 165 31.78 -39.61 4.53
CA LYS A 165 32.07 -38.18 4.71
C LYS A 165 31.93 -37.37 3.41
N GLN A 166 32.29 -37.97 2.26
CA GLN A 166 32.14 -37.33 0.97
C GLN A 166 30.67 -37.22 0.53
N GLU A 167 29.88 -38.27 0.77
CA GLU A 167 28.44 -38.31 0.50
C GLU A 167 27.68 -37.30 1.38
N GLU A 168 28.01 -37.21 2.67
CA GLU A 168 27.43 -36.22 3.58
C GLU A 168 27.77 -34.77 3.16
N LYS A 169 29.02 -34.51 2.75
CA LYS A 169 29.41 -33.18 2.23
C LYS A 169 28.66 -32.82 0.95
N ALA A 170 28.45 -33.79 0.05
CA ALA A 170 27.66 -33.60 -1.16
C ALA A 170 26.20 -33.29 -0.84
N GLN A 171 25.61 -34.00 0.13
CA GLN A 171 24.23 -33.79 0.56
C GLN A 171 24.02 -32.42 1.20
N ARG A 172 24.96 -31.96 2.06
CA ARG A 172 24.91 -30.61 2.64
C ARG A 172 25.07 -29.51 1.58
N ALA A 173 25.91 -29.73 0.56
CA ALA A 173 26.05 -28.79 -0.54
C ALA A 173 24.76 -28.71 -1.39
N ALA A 174 24.11 -29.85 -1.65
CA ALA A 174 22.83 -29.91 -2.35
C ALA A 174 21.71 -29.21 -1.55
N ASP A 175 21.61 -29.45 -0.25
CA ASP A 175 20.64 -28.78 0.63
C ASP A 175 20.87 -27.27 0.67
N LYS A 176 22.14 -26.82 0.78
CA LYS A 176 22.47 -25.39 0.73
C LYS A 176 22.04 -24.74 -0.60
N LYS A 177 22.24 -25.44 -1.72
CA LYS A 177 21.80 -24.97 -3.05
C LYS A 177 20.28 -24.87 -3.12
N HIS A 178 19.57 -25.90 -2.66
CA HIS A 178 18.11 -25.92 -2.62
C HIS A 178 17.54 -24.77 -1.77
N ARG A 179 18.10 -24.52 -0.58
CA ARG A 179 17.69 -23.38 0.27
C ARG A 179 17.96 -22.02 -0.36
N GLN A 180 19.02 -21.90 -1.16
CA GLN A 180 19.31 -20.65 -1.87
C GLN A 180 18.37 -20.43 -3.06
N GLU A 181 17.97 -21.50 -3.73
CA GLU A 181 16.99 -21.46 -4.82
C GLU A 181 15.59 -21.14 -4.29
N ALA A 182 15.17 -21.76 -3.19
CA ALA A 182 13.91 -21.45 -2.52
C ALA A 182 13.84 -19.98 -2.07
N ARG A 183 14.93 -19.41 -1.53
CA ARG A 183 14.99 -17.99 -1.18
C ARG A 183 14.84 -17.08 -2.41
N ARG A 184 15.54 -17.38 -3.50
CA ARG A 184 15.42 -16.60 -4.75
C ARG A 184 14.01 -16.69 -5.34
N ALA A 185 13.37 -17.86 -5.30
CA ALA A 185 12.00 -18.03 -5.77
C ALA A 185 11.01 -17.20 -4.92
N ALA A 186 11.14 -17.23 -3.59
CA ALA A 186 10.31 -16.44 -2.69
C ALA A 186 10.49 -14.93 -2.90
N GLU A 187 11.72 -14.46 -3.08
CA GLU A 187 12.00 -13.05 -3.41
C GLU A 187 11.41 -12.63 -4.76
N GLU A 188 11.47 -13.51 -5.77
CA GLU A 188 10.87 -13.23 -7.07
C GLU A 188 9.34 -13.16 -7.00
N GLU A 189 8.71 -14.04 -6.23
CA GLU A 189 7.27 -14.04 -5.99
C GLU A 189 6.84 -12.78 -5.24
N ALA A 190 7.53 -12.41 -4.15
CA ALA A 190 7.29 -11.16 -3.43
C ALA A 190 7.45 -9.93 -4.34
N ARG A 191 8.42 -9.95 -5.26
CA ARG A 191 8.59 -8.88 -6.25
C ARG A 191 7.45 -8.84 -7.25
N LYS A 192 6.95 -10.00 -7.71
CA LYS A 192 5.77 -10.08 -8.61
C LYS A 192 4.52 -9.56 -7.92
N GLU A 193 4.32 -9.92 -6.65
CA GLU A 193 3.21 -9.45 -5.84
C GLU A 193 3.28 -7.94 -5.61
N LYS A 194 4.44 -7.40 -5.24
CA LYS A 194 4.66 -5.96 -5.12
C LYS A 194 4.33 -5.22 -6.41
N LYS A 195 4.83 -5.70 -7.55
CA LYS A 195 4.49 -5.13 -8.87
C LYS A 195 3.01 -5.22 -9.19
N ARG A 196 2.33 -6.29 -8.78
CA ARG A 196 0.88 -6.43 -8.95
C ARG A 196 0.13 -5.36 -8.16
N PHE A 197 0.54 -5.08 -6.93
CA PHE A 197 -0.05 -4.01 -6.13
C PHE A 197 0.26 -2.61 -6.67
N GLU A 198 1.49 -2.35 -7.12
CA GLU A 198 1.87 -1.06 -7.74
C GLU A 198 1.08 -0.78 -9.03
N ASN A 199 0.77 -1.82 -9.80
CA ASN A 199 -0.02 -1.70 -11.03
C ASN A 199 -1.54 -1.78 -10.79
N MET A 200 -1.99 -2.07 -9.57
CA MET A 200 -3.41 -2.22 -9.28
C MET A 200 -4.07 -0.84 -9.24
N THR A 201 -5.12 -0.66 -10.02
CA THR A 201 -5.89 0.58 -9.98
C THR A 201 -6.64 0.70 -8.64
N PRO A 202 -6.92 1.92 -8.15
CA PRO A 202 -7.72 2.12 -6.93
C PRO A 202 -9.08 1.39 -6.97
N TRP A 203 -9.67 1.28 -8.15
CA TRP A 203 -10.94 0.57 -8.38
C TRP A 203 -10.82 -0.94 -8.27
N GLU A 204 -9.74 -1.54 -8.79
CA GLU A 204 -9.47 -2.97 -8.63
C GLU A 204 -9.22 -3.33 -7.17
N TYR A 205 -8.50 -2.47 -6.46
CA TYR A 205 -8.31 -2.61 -5.02
C TYR A 205 -9.65 -2.56 -4.29
N ALA A 206 -10.49 -1.55 -4.56
CA ALA A 206 -11.83 -1.45 -3.96
C ALA A 206 -12.71 -2.67 -4.28
N LYS A 207 -12.61 -3.22 -5.49
CA LYS A 207 -13.35 -4.42 -5.90
C LYS A 207 -13.01 -5.66 -5.06
N GLN A 208 -11.77 -5.78 -4.59
CA GLN A 208 -11.36 -6.89 -3.72
C GLN A 208 -12.12 -6.89 -2.38
N TRP A 209 -12.62 -5.74 -1.94
CA TRP A 209 -13.32 -5.56 -0.68
C TRP A 209 -14.85 -5.48 -0.83
N SER A 210 -15.40 -5.70 -2.03
CA SER A 210 -16.82 -5.44 -2.34
C SER A 210 -17.80 -6.21 -1.44
N GLU A 211 -17.50 -7.47 -1.12
CA GLU A 211 -18.35 -8.30 -0.25
C GLU A 211 -18.35 -7.78 1.20
N SER A 212 -17.16 -7.43 1.71
CA SER A 212 -17.00 -6.85 3.04
C SER A 212 -17.64 -5.46 3.13
N ASP A 213 -17.46 -4.63 2.12
CA ASP A 213 -18.04 -3.29 2.02
C ASP A 213 -19.57 -3.36 1.92
N ARG A 214 -20.12 -4.31 1.15
CA ARG A 214 -21.56 -4.57 1.09
C ARG A 214 -22.10 -5.03 2.45
N ALA A 215 -21.38 -5.90 3.15
CA ALA A 215 -21.80 -6.36 4.48
C ALA A 215 -21.79 -5.22 5.52
N ALA A 216 -20.78 -4.34 5.49
CA ALA A 216 -20.63 -3.25 6.45
C ALA A 216 -21.56 -2.06 6.16
N TYR A 217 -21.72 -1.68 4.89
CA TYR A 217 -22.36 -0.43 4.49
C TYR A 217 -23.62 -0.62 3.62
N GLY A 218 -24.00 -1.86 3.30
CA GLY A 218 -25.11 -2.17 2.40
C GLY A 218 -26.43 -1.53 2.81
N ASN A 219 -26.78 -1.60 4.09
CA ASN A 219 -28.02 -0.97 4.58
C ASN A 219 -28.01 0.56 4.39
N ALA A 220 -26.88 1.21 4.66
CA ALA A 220 -26.76 2.66 4.47
C ALA A 220 -26.86 3.05 2.98
N PHE A 221 -26.28 2.24 2.09
CA PHE A 221 -26.44 2.41 0.66
C PHE A 221 -27.87 2.21 0.20
N ASP A 222 -28.54 1.16 0.67
CA ASP A 222 -29.90 0.82 0.24
C ASP A 222 -30.87 1.94 0.66
N ASP A 223 -30.77 2.45 1.89
CA ASP A 223 -31.54 3.60 2.38
C ASP A 223 -31.27 4.88 1.56
N PHE A 224 -30.00 5.18 1.28
CA PHE A 224 -29.61 6.31 0.44
C PHE A 224 -30.14 6.17 -0.99
N SER A 225 -30.01 4.99 -1.59
CA SER A 225 -30.40 4.75 -2.99
C SER A 225 -31.93 4.81 -3.17
N ALA A 226 -32.68 4.32 -2.19
CA ALA A 226 -34.14 4.37 -2.18
C ALA A 226 -34.61 5.83 -2.04
N SER A 227 -34.09 6.57 -1.06
CA SER A 227 -34.42 7.98 -0.86
C SER A 227 -34.00 8.85 -2.06
N ALA A 228 -32.81 8.61 -2.64
CA ALA A 228 -32.36 9.29 -3.86
C ALA A 228 -33.26 9.03 -5.05
N THR A 229 -33.74 7.80 -5.22
CA THR A 229 -34.63 7.45 -6.32
C THR A 229 -36.01 8.09 -6.15
N ALA A 230 -36.56 8.06 -4.92
CA ALA A 230 -37.81 8.73 -4.59
C ALA A 230 -37.71 10.25 -4.82
N PHE A 231 -36.65 10.88 -4.33
CA PHE A 231 -36.40 12.31 -4.48
C PHE A 231 -36.21 12.75 -5.95
N ILE A 232 -35.45 12.00 -6.74
CA ILE A 232 -35.24 12.34 -8.16
C ILE A 232 -36.55 12.21 -8.96
N LYS A 233 -37.42 11.29 -8.56
CA LYS A 233 -38.74 11.12 -9.18
C LYS A 233 -39.70 12.23 -8.73
N ASP A 234 -39.65 12.61 -7.45
CA ASP A 234 -40.52 13.59 -6.83
C ASP A 234 -39.69 14.57 -5.98
N ASN A 235 -39.41 15.75 -6.56
CA ASN A 235 -38.56 16.79 -5.96
C ASN A 235 -39.16 17.42 -4.69
N THR A 236 -40.34 16.98 -4.25
CA THR A 236 -40.99 17.43 -3.01
C THR A 236 -40.57 16.63 -1.78
N GLN A 237 -39.97 15.44 -1.98
CA GLN A 237 -39.45 14.60 -0.92
C GLN A 237 -38.24 15.24 -0.23
N GLU A 238 -37.90 14.77 0.97
CA GLU A 238 -36.68 15.18 1.65
C GLU A 238 -35.44 14.78 0.83
N PHE A 239 -34.41 15.63 0.86
CA PHE A 239 -33.13 15.33 0.24
C PHE A 239 -32.51 14.06 0.88
N PRO A 240 -31.90 13.16 0.09
CA PRO A 240 -31.37 11.89 0.61
C PRO A 240 -30.40 12.10 1.77
N ARG A 241 -30.65 11.39 2.86
CA ARG A 241 -29.83 11.48 4.07
C ARG A 241 -28.67 10.49 3.97
N LEU A 242 -27.47 10.98 4.20
CA LEU A 242 -26.25 10.18 4.25
C LEU A 242 -25.92 9.84 5.71
N LYS A 243 -25.54 8.59 5.97
CA LYS A 243 -25.19 8.14 7.31
C LYS A 243 -23.80 8.65 7.67
N LYS A 244 -23.66 9.16 8.89
CA LYS A 244 -22.36 9.57 9.45
C LYS A 244 -21.65 8.34 9.98
N HIS A 245 -20.44 8.11 9.51
CA HIS A 245 -19.59 6.99 9.91
C HIS A 245 -18.44 7.44 10.83
N GLY A 246 -18.17 8.74 10.90
CA GLY A 246 -17.02 9.28 11.61
C GLY A 246 -15.76 9.14 10.76
N CYS A 247 -15.15 10.26 10.40
CA CYS A 247 -13.93 10.28 9.61
C CYS A 247 -12.76 10.83 10.42
N ALA A 248 -11.67 10.05 10.49
CA ALA A 248 -10.42 10.42 11.14
C ALA A 248 -9.27 10.64 10.14
N ARG A 249 -9.54 10.63 8.83
CA ARG A 249 -8.52 10.82 7.79
C ARG A 249 -8.10 12.29 7.69
N GLN A 250 -6.81 12.55 7.47
CA GLN A 250 -6.25 13.90 7.50
C GLN A 250 -6.63 14.77 6.29
N ASN A 251 -6.86 14.16 5.13
CA ASN A 251 -7.25 14.81 3.88
C ASN A 251 -8.78 14.96 3.72
N CYS A 252 -9.51 14.94 4.83
CA CYS A 252 -10.96 14.93 4.84
C CYS A 252 -11.57 16.29 4.45
N VAL A 253 -12.19 16.35 3.26
CA VAL A 253 -13.08 17.46 2.88
C VAL A 253 -14.49 17.19 3.38
N ARG A 254 -14.99 18.06 4.26
CA ARG A 254 -16.35 18.01 4.83
C ARG A 254 -17.27 18.99 4.10
N GLY A 255 -18.44 18.51 3.70
CA GLY A 255 -19.54 19.37 3.27
C GLY A 255 -20.23 20.02 4.47
N GLU A 256 -20.40 21.33 4.42
CA GLU A 256 -21.04 22.12 5.47
C GLU A 256 -22.56 21.93 5.48
N ILE A 257 -23.16 21.73 4.30
CA ILE A 257 -24.62 21.71 4.11
C ILE A 257 -25.20 20.33 4.44
N LEU A 258 -24.59 19.27 3.93
CA LEU A 258 -24.96 17.88 4.19
C LEU A 258 -24.36 17.38 5.50
N GLY A 259 -23.34 18.06 6.02
CA GLY A 259 -22.70 17.73 7.30
C GLY A 259 -21.99 16.37 7.29
N VAL A 260 -21.59 15.90 6.11
CA VAL A 260 -20.84 14.66 5.87
C VAL A 260 -19.59 14.97 5.06
N CYS A 261 -18.56 14.12 5.18
CA CYS A 261 -17.36 14.25 4.35
C CYS A 261 -17.35 13.30 3.15
N HIS A 262 -16.46 13.56 2.20
CA HIS A 262 -16.35 12.71 1.00
C HIS A 262 -16.03 11.25 1.35
N HIS A 263 -15.31 10.97 2.44
CA HIS A 263 -15.09 9.60 2.92
C HIS A 263 -16.38 8.92 3.40
N GLU A 264 -17.28 9.63 4.08
CA GLU A 264 -18.56 9.06 4.50
C GLU A 264 -19.47 8.78 3.30
N VAL A 265 -19.41 9.65 2.29
CA VAL A 265 -20.05 9.42 0.98
C VAL A 265 -19.45 8.19 0.30
N GLU A 266 -18.12 8.07 0.29
CA GLU A 266 -17.40 6.93 -0.28
C GLU A 266 -17.83 5.62 0.40
N LEU A 267 -17.84 5.55 1.73
CA LEU A 267 -18.27 4.36 2.48
C LEU A 267 -19.72 3.99 2.17
N THR A 268 -20.61 4.98 2.09
CA THR A 268 -22.01 4.74 1.72
C THR A 268 -22.09 4.15 0.30
N LEU A 269 -21.37 4.72 -0.67
CA LEU A 269 -21.40 4.25 -2.07
C LEU A 269 -20.71 2.89 -2.25
N ARG A 270 -19.69 2.57 -1.47
CA ARG A 270 -19.07 1.23 -1.39
C ARG A 270 -20.05 0.16 -0.94
N GLY A 271 -21.02 0.52 -0.12
CA GLY A 271 -22.13 -0.35 0.29
C GLY A 271 -22.99 -0.87 -0.88
N SER A 272 -22.84 -0.34 -2.10
CA SER A 272 -23.46 -0.92 -3.30
C SER A 272 -22.98 -2.34 -3.62
N GLY A 273 -21.78 -2.73 -3.17
CA GLY A 273 -21.11 -3.97 -3.60
C GLY A 273 -20.61 -3.94 -5.05
N ALA A 274 -20.81 -2.84 -5.76
CA ALA A 274 -20.38 -2.61 -7.15
C ALA A 274 -19.73 -1.23 -7.26
N PHE A 275 -18.68 -1.00 -6.47
CA PHE A 275 -17.93 0.25 -6.45
C PHE A 275 -16.93 0.32 -7.61
N ASP A 276 -17.44 0.66 -8.80
CA ASP A 276 -16.64 0.83 -10.00
C ASP A 276 -16.69 2.29 -10.52
N GLU A 277 -15.71 2.63 -11.37
CA GLU A 277 -15.59 3.97 -11.95
C GLU A 277 -16.87 4.38 -12.72
N LYS A 278 -17.50 3.41 -13.39
CA LYS A 278 -18.72 3.63 -14.17
C LYS A 278 -19.91 4.00 -13.28
N MET A 279 -20.10 3.32 -12.16
CA MET A 279 -21.13 3.62 -11.17
C MET A 279 -20.90 4.99 -10.56
N MET A 280 -19.66 5.30 -10.15
CA MET A 280 -19.33 6.61 -9.59
C MET A 280 -19.58 7.76 -10.56
N LYS A 281 -19.19 7.61 -11.84
CA LYS A 281 -19.49 8.59 -12.90
C LYS A 281 -21.00 8.77 -13.10
N LYS A 282 -21.76 7.67 -13.07
CA LYS A 282 -23.23 7.71 -13.19
C LYS A 282 -23.85 8.44 -12.00
N GLU A 283 -23.41 8.14 -10.78
CA GLU A 283 -23.93 8.77 -9.57
C GLU A 283 -23.60 10.26 -9.55
N ARG A 284 -22.36 10.65 -9.88
CA ARG A 284 -21.97 12.05 -10.06
C ARG A 284 -22.90 12.78 -11.02
N LEU A 285 -23.16 12.22 -12.20
CA LEU A 285 -24.02 12.86 -13.20
C LEU A 285 -25.48 12.99 -12.76
N ARG A 286 -25.98 12.12 -11.86
CA ARG A 286 -27.33 12.27 -11.30
C ARG A 286 -27.48 13.55 -10.50
N TRP A 287 -26.40 13.98 -9.84
CA TRP A 287 -26.34 15.15 -8.96
C TRP A 287 -25.78 16.41 -9.62
N HIS A 288 -25.59 16.39 -10.95
CA HIS A 288 -25.03 17.53 -11.68
C HIS A 288 -25.82 18.83 -11.45
N PRO A 289 -25.15 19.97 -11.19
CA PRO A 289 -25.82 21.23 -10.83
C PRO A 289 -26.83 21.70 -11.89
N ASP A 290 -26.54 21.52 -13.18
CA ASP A 290 -27.44 21.88 -14.29
C ASP A 290 -28.84 21.26 -14.18
N ARG A 291 -28.97 20.09 -13.54
CA ARG A 291 -30.25 19.42 -13.37
C ARG A 291 -31.11 20.05 -12.27
N TRP A 292 -30.51 20.89 -11.44
CA TRP A 292 -31.11 21.49 -10.25
C TRP A 292 -31.11 23.02 -10.28
N THR A 293 -30.77 23.63 -11.43
CA THR A 293 -30.75 25.08 -11.62
C THR A 293 -32.08 25.73 -11.24
N GLY A 294 -32.02 26.75 -10.38
CA GLY A 294 -33.19 27.53 -9.97
C GLY A 294 -34.01 26.91 -8.83
N LYS A 295 -33.55 25.81 -8.22
CA LYS A 295 -34.23 25.14 -7.10
C LYS A 295 -33.72 25.55 -5.70
N GLY A 296 -33.06 26.71 -5.60
CA GLY A 296 -32.59 27.27 -4.32
C GLY A 296 -31.73 26.29 -3.51
N ASP A 297 -32.12 26.05 -2.25
CA ASP A 297 -31.39 25.18 -1.32
C ASP A 297 -31.12 23.76 -1.85
N LEU A 298 -32.02 23.21 -2.68
CA LEU A 298 -31.83 21.89 -3.28
C LEU A 298 -30.66 21.88 -4.27
N GLN A 299 -30.48 22.98 -5.01
CA GLN A 299 -29.35 23.13 -5.92
C GLN A 299 -28.04 23.12 -5.14
N THR A 300 -27.99 23.82 -4.01
CA THR A 300 -26.79 23.90 -3.17
C THR A 300 -26.44 22.53 -2.56
N LYS A 301 -27.44 21.79 -2.05
CA LYS A 301 -27.27 20.42 -1.55
C LYS A 301 -26.80 19.44 -2.62
N ALA A 302 -27.41 19.48 -3.81
CA ALA A 302 -27.01 18.63 -4.93
C ALA A 302 -25.59 18.96 -5.41
N ASN A 303 -25.24 20.25 -5.48
CA ASN A 303 -23.91 20.72 -5.86
C ASN A 303 -22.85 20.26 -4.84
N GLU A 304 -23.12 20.33 -3.54
CA GLU A 304 -22.19 19.82 -2.53
C GLU A 304 -21.98 18.31 -2.67
N LEU A 305 -23.06 17.52 -2.82
CA LEU A 305 -22.94 16.07 -3.06
C LEU A 305 -22.14 15.76 -4.34
N PHE A 306 -22.37 16.52 -5.41
CA PHE A 306 -21.62 16.41 -6.66
C PHE A 306 -20.12 16.64 -6.45
N GLN A 307 -19.74 17.67 -5.69
CA GLN A 307 -18.34 17.98 -5.41
C GLN A 307 -17.68 16.89 -4.55
N LEU A 308 -18.38 16.37 -3.54
CA LEU A 308 -17.87 15.27 -2.72
C LEU A 308 -17.64 14.00 -3.58
N ILE A 309 -18.57 13.66 -4.48
CA ILE A 309 -18.41 12.51 -5.39
C ILE A 309 -17.28 12.76 -6.41
N GLN A 310 -17.18 13.97 -6.96
CA GLN A 310 -16.08 14.36 -7.85
C GLN A 310 -14.72 14.16 -7.17
N ARG A 311 -14.61 14.59 -5.90
CA ARG A 311 -13.39 14.42 -5.11
C ARG A 311 -12.98 12.96 -4.94
N ILE A 312 -13.95 12.06 -4.78
CA ILE A 312 -13.68 10.61 -4.73
C ILE A 312 -13.16 10.10 -6.08
N ILE A 313 -13.74 10.54 -7.20
CA ILE A 313 -13.37 10.09 -8.56
C ILE A 313 -11.98 10.58 -8.95
N ASP A 314 -11.65 11.82 -8.66
CA ASP A 314 -10.32 12.39 -8.95
C ASP A 314 -9.23 11.69 -8.13
N GLY A 315 -9.63 10.94 -7.10
CA GLY A 315 -8.74 10.35 -6.12
C GLY A 315 -8.11 11.41 -5.23
N ASP A 316 -7.51 10.95 -4.13
CA ASP A 316 -6.62 11.81 -3.38
C ASP A 316 -5.32 11.99 -4.17
N VAL A 317 -5.32 12.94 -5.11
CA VAL A 317 -4.13 13.32 -5.89
C VAL A 317 -2.95 13.79 -4.99
N ASN A 318 -3.20 13.99 -3.69
CA ASN A 318 -2.22 14.47 -2.71
C ASN A 318 -2.11 13.57 -1.45
N ALA A 319 -2.54 12.31 -1.48
CA ALA A 319 -2.29 11.35 -0.38
C ALA A 319 -0.95 10.61 -0.56
#